data_AF-A0A7X5N0F2-F1
#
_entry.id   AF-A0A7X5N0F2-F1
#
_cell.length_a   1.000
_cell.length_b   1.000
_cell.length_c   1.000
_cell.angle_alpha   90.00
_cell.angle_beta   90.00
_cell.angle_gamma   90.00
#
_symmetry.space_group_name_H-M   'P 1'
#
loop_
_entity.id
_entity.type
_entity.pdbx_description
1 polymer ?
#
loop_
_entity_poly.entity_id
_entity_poly.type
_entity_poly.pdbx_seq_one_letter_code
_entity_poly.pdbx_strand_id
1 'polypeptide(L)' 'MKLTAHVLDGHTLDIRPAPHERDWMDATDQRYAYRCLPLAIANAHGWELLCQAGFEASWDGRDSLDAIRISAD' A
#
# COMPACT_ATOMS: atom_id res chain seq x y z
N MET A 1 15.92 9.78 -0.95
CA MET A 1 16.29 8.70 0.00
C MET A 1 17.02 7.61 -0.77
N LYS A 2 18.11 7.05 -0.27
CA LYS A 2 18.87 5.99 -0.96
C LYS A 2 18.59 4.65 -0.28
N LEU A 3 18.12 3.66 -1.04
CA LEU A 3 17.96 2.28 -0.60
C LEU A 3 18.91 1.41 -1.42
N THR A 4 19.66 0.53 -0.76
CA THR A 4 20.41 -0.54 -1.41
C THR A 4 19.76 -1.86 -1.00
N ALA A 5 19.23 -2.60 -1.98
CA ALA A 5 18.62 -3.89 -1.76
C ALA A 5 19.43 -4.98 -2.47
N HIS A 6 19.56 -6.15 -1.84
CA HIS A 6 20.21 -7.32 -2.40
C HIS A 6 19.18 -8.44 -2.50
N VAL A 7 19.01 -8.99 -3.71
CA VAL A 7 18.06 -10.08 -3.96
C VAL A 7 18.82 -11.40 -3.93
N LEU A 8 18.20 -12.42 -3.33
CA LEU A 8 18.74 -13.78 -3.33
C LEU A 8 18.49 -14.44 -4.69
N ASP A 9 19.39 -15.32 -5.12
CA ASP A 9 19.23 -16.06 -6.37
C ASP A 9 17.87 -16.77 -6.44
N GLY A 10 17.23 -16.72 -7.61
CA GLY A 10 15.91 -17.31 -7.86
C GLY A 10 14.72 -16.51 -7.34
N HIS A 11 14.92 -15.35 -6.70
CA HIS A 11 13.84 -14.50 -6.21
C HIS A 11 13.73 -13.21 -7.02
N THR A 12 12.52 -12.66 -7.09
CA THR A 12 12.26 -11.30 -7.58
C THR A 12 11.55 -10.52 -6.49
N LEU A 13 11.89 -9.25 -6.32
CA LEU A 13 11.22 -8.37 -5.37
C LEU A 13 11.05 -7.02 -6.04
N ASP A 14 9.81 -6.60 -6.23
CA ASP A 14 9.53 -5.27 -6.74
C ASP A 14 9.45 -4.31 -5.54
N ILE A 15 10.35 -3.33 -5.54
CA ILE A 15 10.50 -2.33 -4.50
C ILE A 15 10.50 -0.97 -5.17
N ARG A 16 9.62 -0.08 -4.74
CA ARG A 16 9.52 1.28 -5.29
C ARG A 16 9.45 2.34 -4.19
N PRO A 17 9.86 3.59 -4.46
CA PRO A 17 9.57 4.69 -3.55
C PRO A 17 8.05 4.76 -3.33
N ALA A 18 7.61 4.96 -2.09
CA ALA A 18 6.19 5.06 -1.81
C ALA A 18 5.59 6.27 -2.58
N PRO A 19 4.56 6.07 -3.43
CA PRO A 19 3.93 7.16 -4.14
C PRO A 19 3.15 8.06 -3.18
N HIS A 20 3.01 9.32 -3.55
CA HIS A 20 2.19 10.26 -2.80
C HIS A 20 0.69 9.95 -2.97
N GLU A 21 0.30 9.47 -4.14
CA GLU A 21 -1.09 9.20 -4.51
C GLU A 21 -1.61 7.88 -3.95
N ARG A 22 -2.90 7.87 -3.59
CA ARG A 22 -3.66 6.69 -3.15
C ARG A 22 -5.03 6.71 -3.81
N ASP A 23 -5.44 5.58 -4.37
CA ASP A 23 -6.71 5.46 -5.09
C ASP A 23 -7.92 5.86 -4.23
N TRP A 24 -7.95 5.44 -2.96
CA TRP A 24 -9.04 5.81 -2.06
C TRP A 24 -9.08 7.31 -1.74
N MET A 25 -7.92 7.99 -1.74
CA MET A 25 -7.85 9.44 -1.55
C MET A 25 -8.29 10.18 -2.81
N ASP A 26 -7.92 9.68 -3.99
CA ASP A 26 -8.38 10.22 -5.27
C ASP A 26 -9.88 10.06 -5.45
N ALA A 27 -10.48 9.01 -4.89
CA ALA A 27 -11.91 8.77 -4.89
C ALA A 27 -12.71 9.70 -3.96
N THR A 28 -12.06 10.46 -3.07
CA THR A 28 -12.76 11.42 -2.20
C THR A 28 -13.24 12.65 -2.97
N ASP A 29 -14.34 13.28 -2.54
CA ASP A 29 -14.86 14.49 -3.20
C ASP A 29 -13.77 15.57 -3.29
N GLN A 30 -13.53 16.07 -4.50
CA GLN A 30 -12.48 17.03 -4.81
C GLN A 30 -11.10 16.64 -4.25
N ARG A 31 -10.80 15.33 -4.12
CA ARG A 31 -9.57 14.80 -3.54
C ARG A 31 -9.30 15.39 -2.14
N TYR A 32 -10.34 15.66 -1.33
CA TYR A 32 -10.21 16.42 -0.08
C TYR A 32 -9.25 15.76 0.92
N ALA A 33 -9.08 14.43 0.89
CA ALA A 33 -8.19 13.72 1.79
C ALA A 33 -6.74 14.26 1.75
N TYR A 34 -6.27 14.72 0.58
CA TYR A 34 -4.93 15.31 0.43
C TYR A 34 -4.77 16.67 1.12
N ARG A 35 -5.84 17.32 1.57
CA ARG A 35 -5.77 18.56 2.36
C ARG A 35 -5.19 18.33 3.76
N CYS A 36 -5.17 17.08 4.23
CA CYS A 36 -4.45 16.70 5.43
C CYS A 36 -2.96 16.51 5.10
N LEU A 37 -2.15 17.56 5.30
CA LEU A 37 -0.72 17.51 5.01
C LEU A 37 0.02 16.36 5.72
N PRO A 38 -0.25 16.03 7.00
CA PRO A 38 0.36 14.86 7.63
C PRO A 38 0.06 13.54 6.90
N LEU A 39 -1.18 13.35 6.44
CA LEU A 39 -1.58 12.15 5.70
C LEU A 39 -0.88 12.08 4.33
N ALA A 40 -0.85 13.21 3.60
CA ALA A 40 -0.18 13.30 2.31
C ALA A 40 1.34 13.03 2.39
N ILE A 41 2.00 13.58 3.41
CA ILE A 41 3.42 13.31 3.67
C ILE A 41 3.64 11.84 4.02
N ALA A 42 2.75 11.25 4.83
CA ALA A 42 2.85 9.85 5.22
C ALA A 42 2.79 8.89 4.01
N ASN A 43 1.98 9.18 2.99
CA ASN A 43 1.90 8.35 1.78
C ASN A 43 3.24 8.16 1.10
N ALA A 44 4.00 9.25 0.94
CA ALA A 44 5.28 9.27 0.22
C ALA A 44 6.48 8.93 1.10
N HIS A 45 6.26 8.58 2.37
CA HIS A 45 7.33 8.32 3.31
C HIS A 45 7.84 6.88 3.17
N GLY A 46 8.96 6.71 2.45
CA GLY A 46 9.72 5.47 2.45
C GLY A 46 9.65 4.70 1.13
N TRP A 47 9.58 3.38 1.25
CA TRP A 47 9.55 2.44 0.13
C TRP A 47 8.45 1.41 0.36
N GLU A 48 7.85 0.94 -0.73
CA GLU A 48 6.87 -0.13 -0.75
C GLU A 48 7.53 -1.41 -1.28
N LEU A 49 7.26 -2.54 -0.61
CA LEU A 49 7.53 -3.87 -1.12
C LEU A 49 6.23 -4.39 -1.73
N LEU A 50 6.22 -4.61 -3.05
CA LEU A 50 5.02 -5.03 -3.74
C LEU A 50 4.81 -6.54 -3.57
N CYS A 51 3.54 -6.92 -3.53
CA CYS A 51 3.15 -8.32 -3.48
C CYS A 51 3.55 -9.01 -4.79
N GLN A 52 4.11 -10.22 -4.69
CA GLN A 52 4.53 -11.01 -5.86
C GLN A 52 3.36 -11.63 -6.63
N ALA A 53 2.17 -11.63 -6.04
CA ALA A 53 0.93 -12.08 -6.62
C ALA A 53 -0.20 -11.15 -6.17
N GLY A 54 -1.22 -11.01 -7.02
CA GLY A 54 -2.43 -10.26 -6.69
C GLY A 54 -3.36 -11.05 -5.77
N PHE A 55 -4.03 -10.31 -4.89
CA PHE A 55 -5.08 -10.82 -4.03
C PHE A 55 -5.99 -9.65 -3.60
N GLU A 56 -7.21 -9.99 -3.21
CA GLU A 56 -8.13 -9.08 -2.54
C GLU A 56 -8.26 -9.46 -1.06
N ALA A 57 -8.27 -8.46 -0.19
CA ALA A 57 -8.61 -8.63 1.23
C ALA A 57 -9.80 -7.74 1.57
N SER A 58 -10.86 -8.34 2.12
CA SER A 58 -12.04 -7.62 2.59
C SER A 58 -12.15 -7.72 4.11
N TRP A 59 -12.40 -6.59 4.77
CA TRP A 59 -12.61 -6.51 6.21
C TRP A 59 -14.02 -6.04 6.53
N ASP A 60 -14.73 -6.77 7.38
CA ASP A 60 -16.12 -6.45 7.75
C ASP A 60 -16.28 -5.51 8.95
N GLY A 61 -15.17 -5.02 9.53
CA GLY A 61 -15.17 -4.05 10.62
C GLY A 61 -15.13 -4.63 12.03
N ARG A 62 -15.19 -5.96 12.19
CA ARG A 62 -15.05 -6.62 13.51
C ARG A 62 -13.59 -6.82 13.90
N ASP A 63 -13.34 -6.96 15.20
CA ASP A 63 -11.98 -7.08 15.76
C ASP A 63 -11.36 -8.49 15.63
N SER A 64 -12.16 -9.49 15.27
CA SER A 64 -11.72 -10.87 15.21
C SER A 64 -10.92 -11.19 13.95
N LEU A 65 -10.03 -12.18 14.01
CA LEU A 65 -9.20 -12.57 12.85
C LEU A 65 -10.03 -13.01 11.64
N ASP A 66 -11.21 -13.60 11.87
CA ASP A 66 -12.15 -14.02 10.82
C ASP A 66 -12.94 -12.86 10.19
N ALA A 67 -12.76 -11.63 10.68
CA ALA A 67 -13.32 -10.42 10.07
C ALA A 67 -12.65 -10.07 8.74
N ILE A 68 -11.45 -10.62 8.48
CA ILE A 68 -10.70 -10.43 7.24
C ILE A 68 -10.82 -11.70 6.39
N ARG A 69 -11.28 -11.55 5.15
CA ARG A 69 -11.29 -12.62 4.14
C ARG A 69 -10.34 -12.27 3.01
N ILE A 70 -9.52 -13.23 2.60
CA ILE A 70 -8.55 -13.08 1.51
C ILE A 70 -8.97 -13.98 0.35
N SER A 71 -9.02 -13.44 -0.87
CA SER A 71 -9.22 -14.19 -2.11
C SER A 71 -8.06 -13.92 -3.06
N ALA A 72 -7.56 -14.96 -3.72
CA ALA A 72 -6.63 -14.79 -4.84
C ALA A 72 -7.38 -14.20 -6.05
N ASP A 73 -6.66 -13.46 -6.89
CA ASP A 73 -7.14 -12.98 -8.19
C ASP A 73 -7.54 -14.14 -9.14
#